data_AF-A0A5R2NLD5-F1
#
_entry.id   AF-A0A5R2NLD5-F1
#
_cell.length_a   1.000
_cell.length_b   1.000
_cell.length_c   1.000
_cell.angle_alpha   90.00
_cell.angle_beta   90.00
_cell.angle_gamma   90.00
#
_symmetry.space_group_name_H-M   'P 1'
#
loop_
_entity.id
_entity.type
_entity.pdbx_description
1 polymer ?
#
loop_
_entity_poly.entity_id
_entity_poly.type
_entity_poly.pdbx_seq_one_letter_code
_entity_poly.pdbx_strand_id
1 'polypeptide(L)'
;MKLATLKNGTRDGKLVVVSRDLTRFTDASFLVPTLQAALDDWRRIAPHLAAMAESLETNAVPSARFHEHDAHSPLPRAYQWADGSAYVNHVELVRKARGVEMPASFWTDPLIYQGGSDSFIAPRDPIRMADEAFGIDMEAEVAVIVDDVTMGASLEEARGAIRLVMLVNDVTLRAITGPELAKGFGFFQSKPSSAFSPVAVTPDELGDAWDGGKVNLALLADLNGKPFGRANAGIDMTFDFPALIVHAAKTRPLAAGTIIGSGTVSNKLNGGPGKPVSAGGAGYSCIAELRMIETIESGEPKTPFLRFGDTVRIEMKDKAGHSIFGAIEQKVERYEG
;
A
#
# COMPACT_ATOMS: atom_id res chain seq x y z
N MET A 1 16.55 1.38 7.79
CA MET A 1 15.92 1.15 9.12
C MET A 1 14.43 0.86 8.99
N LYS A 2 13.83 0.21 10.01
CA LYS A 2 12.43 -0.22 10.05
C LYS A 2 11.68 0.45 11.20
N LEU A 3 10.53 1.08 10.92
CA LEU A 3 9.71 1.80 11.89
C LEU A 3 8.29 1.24 11.94
N ALA A 4 7.69 1.19 13.13
CA ALA A 4 6.31 0.80 13.32
C ALA A 4 5.63 1.66 14.39
N THR A 5 4.30 1.60 14.41
CA THR A 5 3.48 2.23 15.45
C THR A 5 2.73 1.15 16.21
N LEU A 6 2.97 1.02 17.51
CA LEU A 6 2.26 0.07 18.37
C LEU A 6 0.99 0.70 18.96
N LYS A 7 -0.05 -0.13 19.12
CA LYS A 7 -1.28 0.22 19.85
C LYS A 7 -0.94 0.50 21.32
N ASN A 8 -1.31 1.67 21.82
CA ASN A 8 -1.12 2.05 23.24
C ASN A 8 -2.35 2.72 23.87
N GLY A 9 -3.50 2.68 23.18
CA GLY A 9 -4.74 3.34 23.61
C GLY A 9 -4.86 4.82 23.22
N THR A 10 -3.81 5.43 22.68
CA THR A 10 -3.88 6.77 22.07
C THR A 10 -4.19 6.69 20.58
N ARG A 11 -4.63 7.80 19.97
CA ARG A 11 -5.04 7.82 18.55
C ARG A 11 -3.89 7.60 17.57
N ASP A 12 -2.69 8.07 17.91
CA ASP A 12 -1.49 7.99 17.05
C ASP A 12 -0.54 6.85 17.46
N GLY A 13 -0.93 6.06 18.45
CA GLY A 13 -0.13 4.94 18.95
C GLY A 13 1.19 5.37 19.59
N LYS A 14 2.20 4.50 19.47
CA LYS A 14 3.56 4.69 19.98
C LYS A 14 4.59 4.31 18.94
N LEU A 15 5.52 5.21 18.61
CA LEU A 15 6.60 4.92 17.68
C LEU A 15 7.60 3.91 18.28
N VAL A 16 7.98 2.92 17.47
CA VAL A 16 9.05 1.97 17.79
C VAL A 16 9.98 1.77 16.59
N VAL A 17 11.25 1.46 16.87
CA VAL A 17 12.21 0.97 15.88
C VAL A 17 12.22 -0.55 15.92
N VAL A 18 12.07 -1.20 14.77
CA VAL A 18 11.92 -2.66 14.64
C VAL A 18 13.21 -3.27 14.08
N SER A 19 13.60 -4.45 14.55
CA SER A 19 14.76 -5.17 14.04
C SER A 19 14.54 -5.63 12.60
N ARG A 20 15.63 -5.86 11.85
CA ARG A 20 15.58 -6.27 10.44
C ARG A 20 14.80 -7.56 10.22
N ASP A 21 14.92 -8.50 11.16
CA ASP A 21 14.21 -9.78 11.15
C ASP A 21 12.75 -9.70 11.64
N LEU A 22 12.27 -8.50 12.01
CA LEU A 22 10.92 -8.22 12.51
C LEU A 22 10.56 -8.92 13.83
N THR A 23 11.53 -9.44 14.58
CA THR A 23 11.24 -10.20 15.81
C THR A 23 11.26 -9.34 17.07
N ARG A 24 11.92 -8.18 17.04
CA ARG A 24 12.14 -7.30 18.19
C ARG A 24 11.90 -5.85 17.85
N PHE A 25 11.64 -5.05 18.86
CA PHE A 25 11.60 -3.61 18.75
C PHE A 25 12.25 -2.94 19.97
N THR A 26 12.65 -1.69 19.82
CA THR A 26 12.98 -0.78 20.93
C THR A 26 12.04 0.43 20.90
N ASP A 27 11.68 0.91 22.09
CA ASP A 27 10.74 2.04 22.25
C ASP A 27 11.44 3.35 21.87
N ALA A 28 10.89 4.08 20.89
CA ALA A 28 11.41 5.38 20.47
C ALA A 28 10.64 6.57 21.07
N SER A 29 9.59 6.30 21.85
CA SER A 29 8.68 7.35 22.33
C SER A 29 9.30 8.34 23.32
N PHE A 30 10.41 7.98 23.95
CA PHE A 30 11.19 8.91 24.79
C PHE A 30 11.92 9.98 23.97
N LEU A 31 12.24 9.68 22.71
CA LEU A 31 12.87 10.60 21.77
C LEU A 31 11.80 11.39 21.00
N VAL A 32 10.79 10.69 20.49
CA VAL A 32 9.70 11.26 19.70
C VAL A 32 8.47 10.36 19.82
N PRO A 33 7.30 10.87 20.24
CA PRO A 33 6.20 10.01 20.70
C PRO A 33 5.54 9.17 19.59
N THR A 34 5.46 9.72 18.37
CA THR A 34 4.69 9.15 17.25
C THR A 34 5.47 9.23 15.95
N LEU A 35 5.09 8.42 14.95
CA LEU A 35 5.70 8.49 13.62
C LEU A 35 5.44 9.85 12.94
N GLN A 36 4.24 10.43 13.09
CA GLN A 36 3.96 11.76 12.55
C GLN A 36 4.88 12.82 13.16
N ALA A 37 5.08 12.82 14.48
CA ALA A 37 5.99 13.77 15.12
C ALA A 37 7.46 13.57 14.69
N ALA A 38 7.85 12.35 14.31
CA ALA A 38 9.16 12.09 13.72
C ALA A 38 9.26 12.66 12.30
N LEU A 39 8.20 12.55 11.50
CA LEU A 39 8.13 13.09 10.13
C LEU A 39 8.12 14.62 10.12
N ASP A 40 7.40 15.25 11.06
CA ASP A 40 7.33 16.71 11.23
C ASP A 40 8.71 17.36 11.50
N ASP A 41 9.69 16.57 11.97
CA ASP A 41 11.06 17.03 12.27
C ASP A 41 12.11 15.99 11.83
N TRP A 42 11.89 15.40 10.64
CA TRP A 42 12.64 14.23 10.19
C TRP A 42 14.14 14.46 10.14
N ARG A 43 14.58 15.64 9.65
CA ARG A 43 16.00 15.97 9.53
C ARG A 43 16.75 15.87 10.86
N ARG A 44 16.10 16.23 11.97
CA ARG A 44 16.68 16.12 13.31
C ARG A 44 16.52 14.71 13.87
N ILE A 45 15.34 14.11 13.71
CA ILE A 45 14.98 12.87 14.40
C ILE A 45 15.55 11.61 13.73
N ALA A 46 15.60 11.55 12.41
CA ALA A 46 15.97 10.34 11.67
C ALA A 46 17.38 9.81 11.98
N PRO A 47 18.44 10.64 12.14
CA PRO A 47 19.76 10.15 12.54
C PRO A 47 19.75 9.44 13.90
N HIS A 48 18.92 9.91 14.84
CA HIS A 48 18.79 9.28 16.15
C HIS A 48 18.04 7.95 16.06
N LEU A 49 16.96 7.88 15.27
CA LEU A 49 16.24 6.62 15.00
C LEU A 49 17.16 5.59 14.31
N ALA A 50 18.00 6.02 13.38
CA ALA A 50 18.98 5.17 12.71
C ALA A 50 20.01 4.60 13.69
N ALA A 51 20.55 5.43 14.60
CA ALA A 51 21.45 4.98 15.65
C ALA A 51 20.78 3.98 16.62
N MET A 52 19.49 4.18 16.92
CA MET A 52 18.70 3.21 17.70
C MET A 52 18.51 1.89 16.95
N ALA A 53 18.30 1.93 15.62
CA ALA A 53 18.20 0.73 14.79
C ALA A 53 19.51 -0.06 14.81
N GLU A 54 20.65 0.60 14.62
CA GLU A 54 21.98 -0.05 14.73
C GLU A 54 22.18 -0.66 16.12
N SER A 55 21.85 0.09 17.17
CA SER A 55 21.96 -0.40 18.55
C SER A 55 21.04 -1.60 18.83
N LEU A 56 19.86 -1.66 18.22
CA LEU A 56 18.94 -2.78 18.34
C LEU A 56 19.52 -4.04 17.68
N GLU A 57 20.15 -3.88 16.50
CA GLU A 57 20.83 -4.97 15.80
C GLU A 57 22.04 -5.51 16.61
N THR A 58 22.77 -4.64 17.31
CA THR A 58 23.91 -5.05 18.16
C THR A 58 23.52 -5.43 19.59
N ASN A 59 22.24 -5.45 19.94
CA ASN A 59 21.74 -5.70 21.30
C ASN A 59 22.23 -4.69 22.36
N ALA A 60 22.55 -3.46 21.94
CA ALA A 60 23.06 -2.39 22.81
C ALA A 60 21.95 -1.52 23.43
N VAL A 61 20.69 -1.72 23.04
CA VAL A 61 19.51 -1.09 23.65
C VAL A 61 18.54 -2.14 24.18
N PRO A 62 17.72 -1.80 25.21
CA PRO A 62 16.62 -2.65 25.62
C PRO A 62 15.68 -2.94 24.45
N SER A 63 15.26 -4.20 24.32
CA SER A 63 14.34 -4.64 23.28
C SER A 63 13.25 -5.53 23.85
N ALA A 64 12.05 -5.46 23.28
CA ALA A 64 10.96 -6.40 23.52
C ALA A 64 10.60 -7.12 22.21
N ARG A 65 9.79 -8.18 22.30
CA ARG A 65 9.32 -8.91 21.12
C ARG A 65 8.36 -8.04 20.32
N PHE A 66 8.58 -7.97 19.00
CA PHE A 66 7.64 -7.32 18.08
C PHE A 66 6.54 -8.31 17.69
N HIS A 67 5.30 -7.85 17.84
CA HIS A 67 4.10 -8.61 17.51
C HIS A 67 3.30 -7.81 16.50
N GLU A 68 3.21 -8.30 15.26
CA GLU A 68 2.50 -7.57 14.19
C GLU A 68 1.02 -7.32 14.51
N HIS A 69 0.39 -8.18 15.32
CA HIS A 69 -1.01 -7.99 15.75
C HIS A 69 -1.22 -6.82 16.74
N ASP A 70 -0.14 -6.38 17.39
CA ASP A 70 -0.15 -5.23 18.30
C ASP A 70 0.20 -3.92 17.59
N ALA A 71 0.55 -3.99 16.29
CA ALA A 71 0.84 -2.82 15.47
C ALA A 71 -0.46 -2.17 14.94
N HIS A 72 -0.45 -0.86 14.81
CA HIS A 72 -1.32 -0.12 13.88
C HIS A 72 -0.71 -0.13 12.47
N SER A 73 -1.44 0.42 11.49
CA SER A 73 -0.80 1.02 10.31
C SER A 73 0.27 2.04 10.77
N PRO A 74 1.40 2.22 10.05
CA PRO A 74 2.53 3.03 10.54
C PRO A 74 2.13 4.46 10.92
N LEU A 75 1.25 5.07 10.13
CA LEU A 75 0.42 6.21 10.53
C LEU A 75 -1.01 5.69 10.75
N PRO A 76 -1.52 5.59 12.00
CA PRO A 76 -2.90 5.11 12.24
C PRO A 76 -3.96 6.05 11.65
N ARG A 77 -3.60 7.33 11.57
CA ARG A 77 -4.27 8.41 10.86
C ARG A 77 -3.20 9.30 10.24
N ALA A 78 -3.49 9.90 9.11
CA ALA A 78 -2.60 10.77 8.37
C ALA A 78 -3.35 12.02 7.88
N TYR A 79 -2.60 13.07 7.58
CA TYR A 79 -3.17 14.30 7.01
C TYR A 79 -3.55 14.15 5.53
N GLN A 80 -2.97 13.17 4.83
CA GLN A 80 -3.26 12.93 3.42
C GLN A 80 -2.97 11.48 3.01
N TRP A 81 -3.95 10.89 2.33
CA TRP A 81 -3.82 9.67 1.52
C TRP A 81 -4.22 10.02 0.09
N ALA A 82 -3.27 9.94 -0.85
CA ALA A 82 -3.55 10.13 -2.26
C ALA A 82 -3.02 8.91 -3.02
N ASP A 83 -3.91 8.26 -3.75
CA ASP A 83 -3.60 6.98 -4.38
C ASP A 83 -3.64 7.08 -5.90
N GLY A 84 -2.59 6.53 -6.51
CA GLY A 84 -2.33 6.60 -7.94
C GLY A 84 -2.96 5.46 -8.72
N SER A 85 -2.72 5.45 -10.02
CA SER A 85 -2.87 4.25 -10.85
C SER A 85 -1.66 4.11 -11.76
N ALA A 86 -0.51 3.81 -11.14
CA ALA A 86 0.78 3.75 -11.80
C ALA A 86 0.89 2.60 -12.80
N TYR A 87 0.20 1.48 -12.56
CA TYR A 87 0.16 0.32 -13.44
C TYR A 87 -1.00 0.48 -14.42
N VAL A 88 -0.78 1.26 -15.49
CA VAL A 88 -1.83 1.59 -16.49
C VAL A 88 -2.46 0.34 -17.12
N ASN A 89 -1.76 -0.81 -17.11
CA ASN A 89 -2.31 -2.12 -17.45
C ASN A 89 -3.63 -2.42 -16.72
N HIS A 90 -3.71 -2.13 -15.42
CA HIS A 90 -4.91 -2.36 -14.62
C HIS A 90 -6.11 -1.58 -15.18
N VAL A 91 -5.91 -0.29 -15.48
CA VAL A 91 -6.93 0.60 -16.04
C VAL A 91 -7.34 0.19 -17.45
N GLU A 92 -6.36 -0.26 -18.25
CA GLU A 92 -6.60 -0.79 -19.59
C GLU A 92 -7.54 -2.01 -19.56
N LEU A 93 -7.33 -2.95 -18.63
CA LEU A 93 -8.18 -4.12 -18.45
C LEU A 93 -9.61 -3.76 -18.05
N VAL A 94 -9.78 -2.83 -17.10
CA VAL A 94 -11.11 -2.35 -16.68
C VAL A 94 -11.89 -1.76 -17.87
N ARG A 95 -11.21 -1.00 -18.74
CA ARG A 95 -11.84 -0.41 -19.91
C ARG A 95 -12.17 -1.43 -21.00
N LYS A 96 -11.25 -2.35 -21.29
CA LYS A 96 -11.46 -3.45 -22.24
C LYS A 96 -12.65 -4.32 -21.86
N ALA A 97 -12.77 -4.69 -20.57
CA ALA A 97 -13.90 -5.47 -20.08
C ALA A 97 -15.26 -4.74 -20.19
N ARG A 98 -15.25 -3.41 -20.30
CA ARG A 98 -16.45 -2.59 -20.54
C ARG A 98 -16.68 -2.26 -22.02
N GLY A 99 -15.81 -2.71 -22.92
CA GLY A 99 -15.87 -2.36 -24.34
C GLY A 99 -15.60 -0.88 -24.64
N VAL A 100 -14.88 -0.18 -23.75
CA VAL A 100 -14.58 1.25 -23.90
C VAL A 100 -13.11 1.45 -24.25
N GLU A 101 -12.81 2.34 -25.19
CA GLU A 101 -11.44 2.69 -25.54
C GLU A 101 -10.75 3.49 -24.42
N MET A 102 -9.46 3.23 -24.20
CA MET A 102 -8.65 4.00 -23.27
C MET A 102 -8.04 5.22 -23.96
N PRO A 103 -8.14 6.45 -23.41
CA PRO A 103 -7.55 7.62 -24.02
C PRO A 103 -6.03 7.50 -23.92
N ALA A 104 -5.33 7.87 -25.00
CA ALA A 104 -3.87 7.79 -25.06
C ALA A 104 -3.18 8.57 -23.91
N SER A 105 -3.82 9.63 -23.41
CA SER A 105 -3.30 10.44 -22.30
C SER A 105 -3.07 9.66 -21.01
N PHE A 106 -3.74 8.52 -20.80
CA PHE A 106 -3.58 7.71 -19.58
C PHE A 106 -2.17 7.10 -19.47
N TRP A 107 -1.42 7.01 -20.58
CA TRP A 107 -0.03 6.57 -20.60
C TRP A 107 0.97 7.69 -20.26
N THR A 108 0.54 8.95 -20.22
CA THR A 108 1.42 10.11 -20.03
C THR A 108 0.98 11.06 -18.92
N ASP A 109 -0.27 10.94 -18.45
CA ASP A 109 -0.85 11.75 -17.39
C ASP A 109 -1.36 10.83 -16.27
N PRO A 110 -0.68 10.80 -15.10
CA PRO A 110 -1.06 9.95 -13.99
C PRO A 110 -2.51 10.17 -13.55
N LEU A 111 -3.18 9.08 -13.17
CA LEU A 111 -4.41 9.16 -12.40
C LEU A 111 -4.05 9.19 -10.92
N ILE A 112 -4.71 10.07 -10.17
CA ILE A 112 -4.64 10.09 -8.71
C ILE A 112 -6.02 10.45 -8.14
N TYR A 113 -6.39 9.89 -6.99
CA TYR A 113 -7.57 10.32 -6.24
C TYR A 113 -7.24 10.59 -4.77
N GLN A 114 -8.09 11.38 -4.11
CA GLN A 114 -7.99 11.66 -2.68
C GLN A 114 -8.71 10.56 -1.89
N GLY A 115 -7.97 9.78 -1.11
CA GLY A 115 -8.54 8.76 -0.22
C GLY A 115 -8.79 9.27 1.20
N GLY A 116 -9.56 8.49 1.98
CA GLY A 116 -9.77 8.74 3.41
C GLY A 116 -8.52 8.35 4.21
N SER A 117 -8.09 9.23 5.13
CA SER A 117 -6.81 9.08 5.83
C SER A 117 -6.90 9.11 7.36
N ASP A 118 -8.09 9.24 7.92
CA ASP A 118 -8.28 9.51 9.35
C ASP A 118 -8.50 8.25 10.21
N SER A 119 -8.73 7.09 9.58
CA SER A 119 -9.25 5.88 10.24
C SER A 119 -8.72 4.58 9.60
N PHE A 120 -7.39 4.45 9.39
CA PHE A 120 -6.83 3.25 8.76
C PHE A 120 -7.02 1.99 9.62
N ILE A 121 -7.26 0.86 8.96
CA ILE A 121 -7.33 -0.45 9.61
C ILE A 121 -5.91 -0.86 10.01
N ALA A 122 -5.74 -1.51 11.17
CA ALA A 122 -4.46 -2.08 11.54
C ALA A 122 -4.14 -3.31 10.65
N PRO A 123 -2.86 -3.64 10.41
CA PRO A 123 -2.45 -4.72 9.48
C PRO A 123 -3.08 -6.08 9.77
N ARG A 124 -3.40 -6.36 11.04
CA ARG A 124 -3.99 -7.63 11.49
C ARG A 124 -5.44 -7.50 11.97
N ASP A 125 -6.03 -6.30 11.86
CA ASP A 125 -7.43 -6.07 12.21
C ASP A 125 -8.33 -6.44 11.01
N PRO A 126 -9.56 -6.94 11.28
CA PRO A 126 -10.45 -7.42 10.23
C PRO A 126 -10.96 -6.30 9.32
N ILE A 127 -11.26 -6.66 8.07
CA ILE A 127 -12.02 -5.82 7.15
C ILE A 127 -13.49 -5.97 7.51
N ARG A 128 -14.04 -5.00 8.25
CA ARG A 128 -15.43 -5.04 8.71
C ARG A 128 -16.36 -4.35 7.72
N MET A 129 -17.37 -5.06 7.25
CA MET A 129 -18.35 -4.54 6.30
C MET A 129 -19.77 -4.95 6.71
N ALA A 130 -20.75 -4.08 6.44
CA ALA A 130 -22.14 -4.35 6.76
C ALA A 130 -22.77 -5.41 5.85
N ASP A 131 -22.33 -5.48 4.59
CA ASP A 131 -22.93 -6.33 3.55
C ASP A 131 -21.86 -6.78 2.52
N GLU A 132 -21.84 -8.09 2.23
CA GLU A 132 -20.98 -8.67 1.18
C GLU A 132 -21.43 -8.27 -0.22
N ALA A 133 -22.70 -7.90 -0.40
CA ALA A 133 -23.26 -7.45 -1.68
C ALA A 133 -22.58 -6.18 -2.21
N PHE A 134 -21.83 -5.46 -1.36
CA PHE A 134 -21.02 -4.31 -1.77
C PHE A 134 -19.82 -4.70 -2.66
N GLY A 135 -19.51 -5.98 -2.80
CA GLY A 135 -18.43 -6.48 -3.65
C GLY A 135 -17.07 -6.13 -3.06
N ILE A 136 -16.82 -6.64 -1.85
CA ILE A 136 -15.62 -6.38 -1.06
C ILE A 136 -14.40 -6.97 -1.78
N ASP A 137 -13.38 -6.15 -2.03
CA ASP A 137 -12.17 -6.54 -2.74
C ASP A 137 -10.93 -6.04 -2.01
N MET A 138 -9.81 -6.74 -2.18
CA MET A 138 -8.50 -6.26 -1.80
C MET A 138 -7.84 -5.55 -2.99
N GLU A 139 -6.97 -4.59 -2.71
CA GLU A 139 -6.06 -4.01 -3.69
C GLU A 139 -4.66 -3.96 -3.06
N ALA A 140 -3.81 -4.90 -3.46
CA ALA A 140 -2.45 -4.97 -2.94
C ALA A 140 -1.54 -3.98 -3.68
N GLU A 141 -0.92 -3.09 -2.92
CA GLU A 141 -0.10 -2.02 -3.49
C GLU A 141 1.14 -1.68 -2.64
N VAL A 142 1.97 -0.78 -3.17
CA VAL A 142 3.09 -0.16 -2.47
C VAL A 142 2.76 1.31 -2.26
N ALA A 143 3.14 1.87 -1.11
CA ALA A 143 2.99 3.28 -0.81
C ALA A 143 4.29 3.88 -0.27
N VAL A 144 4.46 5.18 -0.48
CA VAL A 144 5.54 5.97 0.11
C VAL A 144 5.00 7.05 1.03
N ILE A 145 5.75 7.35 2.08
CA ILE A 145 5.52 8.52 2.94
C ILE A 145 6.57 9.57 2.59
N VAL A 146 6.13 10.79 2.33
CA VAL A 146 7.01 11.90 1.96
C VAL A 146 7.24 12.88 3.11
N ASP A 147 8.36 13.58 3.06
CA ASP A 147 8.60 14.85 3.74
C ASP A 147 7.78 15.97 3.09
N ASP A 148 7.97 17.21 3.53
CA ASP A 148 7.39 18.37 2.85
C ASP A 148 7.83 18.42 1.37
N VAL A 149 6.85 18.54 0.47
CA VAL A 149 7.02 18.73 -0.97
C VAL A 149 6.38 20.06 -1.37
N THR A 150 7.15 20.92 -2.04
CA THR A 150 6.64 22.22 -2.48
C THR A 150 5.65 22.08 -3.63
N MET A 151 4.74 23.05 -3.74
CA MET A 151 3.86 23.13 -4.90
C MET A 151 4.69 23.36 -6.17
N GLY A 152 4.47 22.53 -7.19
CA GLY A 152 5.24 22.56 -8.43
C GLY A 152 6.64 21.93 -8.31
N ALA A 153 6.85 21.05 -7.32
CA ALA A 153 8.10 20.34 -7.11
C ALA A 153 8.64 19.66 -8.37
N SER A 154 9.97 19.61 -8.47
CA SER A 154 10.67 18.86 -9.51
C SER A 154 10.70 17.35 -9.20
N LEU A 155 11.05 16.53 -10.20
CA LEU A 155 11.27 15.09 -9.99
C LEU A 155 12.41 14.80 -8.98
N GLU A 156 13.44 15.64 -8.95
CA GLU A 156 14.56 15.49 -8.01
C GLU A 156 14.11 15.78 -6.57
N GLU A 157 13.34 16.85 -6.38
CA GLU A 157 12.74 17.19 -5.08
C GLU A 157 11.80 16.07 -4.62
N ALA A 158 10.89 15.63 -5.49
CA ALA A 158 9.97 14.53 -5.22
C ALA A 158 10.71 13.25 -4.81
N ARG A 159 11.78 12.88 -5.53
CA ARG A 159 12.62 11.72 -5.21
C ARG A 159 13.33 11.87 -3.87
N GLY A 160 13.88 13.06 -3.61
CA GLY A 160 14.57 13.39 -2.36
C GLY A 160 13.63 13.54 -1.16
N ALA A 161 12.33 13.70 -1.37
CA ALA A 161 11.32 13.82 -0.33
C ALA A 161 10.79 12.47 0.17
N ILE A 162 11.05 11.34 -0.51
CA ILE A 162 10.61 10.02 -0.05
C ILE A 162 11.35 9.67 1.26
N ARG A 163 10.61 9.32 2.31
CA ARG A 163 11.14 9.02 3.64
C ARG A 163 10.99 7.55 3.98
N LEU A 164 9.82 6.99 3.71
CA LEU A 164 9.48 5.62 4.06
C LEU A 164 8.70 4.95 2.93
N VAL A 165 8.79 3.63 2.88
CA VAL A 165 8.05 2.74 1.97
C VAL A 165 7.28 1.73 2.83
N MET A 166 6.05 1.40 2.42
CA MET A 166 5.20 0.40 3.07
C MET A 166 4.29 -0.27 2.05
N LEU A 167 3.60 -1.34 2.45
CA LEU A 167 2.56 -1.98 1.65
C LEU A 167 1.19 -1.45 2.07
N VAL A 168 0.21 -1.55 1.16
CA VAL A 168 -1.17 -1.18 1.43
C VAL A 168 -2.14 -2.22 0.86
N ASN A 169 -3.23 -2.44 1.59
CA ASN A 169 -4.46 -3.03 1.10
C ASN A 169 -5.49 -1.91 0.95
N ASP A 170 -5.72 -1.45 -0.28
CA ASP A 170 -6.70 -0.41 -0.57
C ASP A 170 -8.10 -1.00 -0.80
N VAL A 171 -8.73 -1.37 0.33
CA VAL A 171 -10.02 -2.06 0.34
C VAL A 171 -11.04 -1.33 -0.53
N THR A 172 -11.66 -2.06 -1.46
CA THR A 172 -12.58 -1.47 -2.44
C THR A 172 -13.93 -2.19 -2.45
N LEU A 173 -15.01 -1.42 -2.59
CA LEU A 173 -16.39 -1.92 -2.71
C LEU A 173 -16.85 -1.77 -4.17
N ARG A 174 -16.65 -2.83 -4.95
CA ARG A 174 -16.74 -2.82 -6.42
C ARG A 174 -18.15 -2.63 -6.94
N ALA A 175 -19.16 -3.10 -6.21
CA ALA A 175 -20.56 -2.90 -6.59
C ALA A 175 -20.99 -1.43 -6.43
N ILE A 176 -20.38 -0.70 -5.49
CA ILE A 176 -20.65 0.72 -5.24
C ILE A 176 -19.84 1.62 -6.19
N THR A 177 -18.65 1.18 -6.58
CA THR A 177 -17.69 1.96 -7.37
C THR A 177 -18.29 2.55 -8.65
N GLY A 178 -18.96 1.73 -9.48
CA GLY A 178 -19.54 2.17 -10.75
C GLY A 178 -20.59 3.28 -10.58
N PRO A 179 -21.67 3.02 -9.80
CA PRO A 179 -22.67 4.03 -9.49
C PRO A 179 -22.11 5.30 -8.83
N GLU A 180 -21.09 5.17 -7.97
CA GLU A 180 -20.48 6.32 -7.30
C GLU A 180 -19.70 7.21 -8.27
N LEU A 181 -18.86 6.61 -9.11
CA LEU A 181 -18.10 7.35 -10.14
C LEU A 181 -19.03 8.02 -11.17
N ALA A 182 -20.18 7.42 -11.47
CA ALA A 182 -21.18 8.02 -12.35
C ALA A 182 -21.77 9.34 -11.80
N LYS A 183 -21.65 9.61 -10.49
CA LYS A 183 -22.02 10.89 -9.88
C LYS A 183 -21.00 12.01 -10.17
N GLY A 184 -19.81 11.67 -10.66
CA GLY A 184 -18.78 12.63 -11.08
C GLY A 184 -17.94 13.24 -9.96
N PHE A 185 -17.98 12.68 -8.74
CA PHE A 185 -17.28 13.22 -7.55
C PHE A 185 -16.19 12.27 -7.01
N GLY A 186 -15.65 11.40 -7.86
CA GLY A 186 -14.61 10.46 -7.47
C GLY A 186 -15.12 9.37 -6.53
N PHE A 187 -14.20 8.79 -5.75
CA PHE A 187 -14.51 7.73 -4.79
C PHE A 187 -14.75 8.32 -3.40
N PHE A 188 -15.68 7.73 -2.65
CA PHE A 188 -15.86 8.04 -1.23
C PHE A 188 -16.40 6.81 -0.49
N GLN A 189 -17.63 6.41 -0.78
CA GLN A 189 -18.25 5.22 -0.16
C GLN A 189 -17.64 3.93 -0.68
N SER A 190 -17.20 3.92 -1.94
CA SER A 190 -16.61 2.73 -2.55
C SER A 190 -15.17 2.44 -2.14
N LYS A 191 -14.51 3.39 -1.45
CA LYS A 191 -13.15 3.29 -0.92
C LYS A 191 -13.19 3.48 0.61
N PRO A 192 -13.58 2.44 1.37
CA PRO A 192 -13.52 2.46 2.83
C PRO A 192 -12.08 2.56 3.34
N SER A 193 -11.89 2.51 4.67
CA SER A 193 -10.56 2.55 5.28
C SER A 193 -9.62 1.48 4.72
N SER A 194 -8.47 1.92 4.18
CA SER A 194 -7.35 1.08 3.77
C SER A 194 -6.57 0.55 4.99
N ALA A 195 -5.69 -0.43 4.76
CA ALA A 195 -4.78 -0.95 5.79
C ALA A 195 -3.33 -0.96 5.26
N PHE A 196 -2.35 -0.59 6.10
CA PHE A 196 -0.93 -0.61 5.73
C PHE A 196 -0.17 -1.72 6.46
N SER A 197 1.01 -2.07 5.95
CA SER A 197 1.89 -3.08 6.54
C SER A 197 2.32 -2.73 7.97
N PRO A 198 2.62 -3.72 8.83
CA PRO A 198 3.05 -3.48 10.21
C PRO A 198 4.25 -2.55 10.36
N VAL A 199 5.12 -2.54 9.36
CA VAL A 199 6.34 -1.75 9.33
C VAL A 199 6.39 -0.90 8.06
N ALA A 200 6.89 0.33 8.21
CA ALA A 200 7.41 1.13 7.11
C ALA A 200 8.94 1.18 7.18
N VAL A 201 9.61 1.10 6.03
CA VAL A 201 11.08 1.01 5.95
C VAL A 201 11.64 2.22 5.22
N THR A 202 12.83 2.67 5.60
CA THR A 202 13.55 3.68 4.81
C THR A 202 14.04 3.09 3.49
N PRO A 203 14.17 3.89 2.41
CA PRO A 203 14.61 3.40 1.10
C PRO A 203 15.91 2.59 1.11
N ASP A 204 16.89 2.95 1.95
CA ASP A 204 18.16 2.23 2.11
C ASP A 204 17.97 0.79 2.60
N GLU A 205 16.90 0.50 3.36
CA GLU A 205 16.60 -0.85 3.85
C GLU A 205 16.23 -1.81 2.71
N LEU A 206 15.76 -1.27 1.58
CA LEU A 206 15.41 -2.06 0.39
C LEU A 206 16.65 -2.42 -0.46
N GLY A 207 17.79 -1.76 -0.24
CA GLY A 207 19.01 -1.97 -1.01
C GLY A 207 18.78 -1.89 -2.52
N ASP A 208 19.36 -2.84 -3.27
CA ASP A 208 19.23 -2.92 -4.74
C ASP A 208 17.80 -3.17 -5.24
N ALA A 209 16.85 -3.48 -4.34
CA ALA A 209 15.45 -3.62 -4.72
C ALA A 209 14.79 -2.26 -4.97
N TRP A 210 15.35 -1.16 -4.47
CA TRP A 210 14.84 0.19 -4.68
C TRP A 210 15.74 0.98 -5.64
N ASP A 211 15.20 1.42 -6.78
CA ASP A 211 15.95 2.17 -7.79
C ASP A 211 15.87 3.70 -7.62
N GLY A 212 15.33 4.15 -6.49
CA GLY A 212 15.04 5.55 -6.23
C GLY A 212 13.59 5.95 -6.53
N GLY A 213 12.82 5.15 -7.28
CA GLY A 213 11.46 5.50 -7.70
C GLY A 213 10.45 4.37 -7.60
N LYS A 214 10.90 3.11 -7.58
CA LYS A 214 10.04 1.93 -7.45
C LYS A 214 10.76 0.75 -6.77
N VAL A 215 9.97 -0.17 -6.23
CA VAL A 215 10.44 -1.43 -5.64
C VAL A 215 10.42 -2.53 -6.69
N ASN A 216 11.53 -3.23 -6.91
CA ASN A 216 11.70 -4.25 -7.94
C ASN A 216 11.60 -5.68 -7.35
N LEU A 217 10.49 -5.97 -6.66
CA LEU A 217 10.21 -7.27 -6.02
C LEU A 217 8.76 -7.70 -6.23
N ALA A 218 8.50 -9.00 -6.06
CA ALA A 218 7.15 -9.55 -6.11
C ALA A 218 6.33 -9.12 -4.88
N LEU A 219 5.16 -8.54 -5.12
CA LEU A 219 4.14 -8.34 -4.11
C LEU A 219 3.33 -9.63 -3.96
N LEU A 220 3.37 -10.22 -2.77
CA LEU A 220 2.76 -11.52 -2.49
C LEU A 220 1.37 -11.29 -1.91
N ALA A 221 0.34 -11.50 -2.73
CA ALA A 221 -1.06 -11.52 -2.31
C ALA A 221 -1.57 -12.96 -2.23
N ASP A 222 -2.09 -13.36 -1.07
CA ASP A 222 -2.74 -14.65 -0.85
C ASP A 222 -4.21 -14.45 -0.47
N LEU A 223 -5.07 -15.30 -1.01
CA LEU A 223 -6.49 -15.37 -0.69
C LEU A 223 -6.79 -16.76 -0.09
N ASN A 224 -7.31 -16.79 1.14
CA ASN A 224 -7.62 -18.03 1.87
C ASN A 224 -6.43 -19.00 1.93
N GLY A 225 -5.24 -18.46 2.19
CA GLY A 225 -3.98 -19.21 2.28
C GLY A 225 -3.45 -19.73 0.94
N LYS A 226 -4.05 -19.34 -0.19
CA LYS A 226 -3.61 -19.73 -1.53
C LYS A 226 -2.99 -18.55 -2.26
N PRO A 227 -1.87 -18.75 -2.99
CA PRO A 227 -1.30 -17.73 -3.86
C PRO A 227 -2.33 -17.18 -4.85
N PHE A 228 -2.59 -15.88 -4.77
CA PHE A 228 -3.49 -15.15 -5.66
C PHE A 228 -2.70 -14.21 -6.60
N GLY A 229 -1.71 -13.50 -6.06
CA GLY A 229 -0.86 -12.55 -6.77
C GLY A 229 0.61 -12.63 -6.37
N ARG A 230 1.48 -12.53 -7.36
CA ARG A 230 2.96 -12.52 -7.31
C ARG A 230 3.52 -11.51 -8.31
N ALA A 231 2.72 -10.50 -8.67
CA ALA A 231 3.12 -9.44 -9.59
C ALA A 231 4.31 -8.67 -9.02
N ASN A 232 5.27 -8.34 -9.89
CA ASN A 232 6.44 -7.57 -9.52
C ASN A 232 6.11 -6.07 -9.58
N ALA A 233 6.34 -5.36 -8.47
CA ALA A 233 6.07 -3.92 -8.37
C ALA A 233 6.99 -3.06 -9.27
N GLY A 234 8.09 -3.61 -9.77
CA GLY A 234 9.01 -2.93 -10.67
C GLY A 234 8.61 -3.02 -12.15
N ILE A 235 7.70 -3.94 -12.49
CA ILE A 235 7.29 -4.27 -13.86
C ILE A 235 5.96 -3.59 -14.17
N ASP A 236 5.83 -3.05 -15.39
CA ASP A 236 4.65 -2.34 -15.90
C ASP A 236 4.17 -1.12 -15.09
N MET A 237 4.94 -0.68 -14.09
CA MET A 237 4.76 0.59 -13.40
C MET A 237 5.11 1.73 -14.37
N THR A 238 4.09 2.33 -14.97
CA THR A 238 4.20 3.39 -16.00
C THR A 238 4.69 4.70 -15.39
N PHE A 239 4.27 5.01 -14.16
CA PHE A 239 4.65 6.19 -13.41
C PHE A 239 5.32 5.79 -12.11
N ASP A 240 6.59 6.15 -11.91
CA ASP A 240 7.29 5.89 -10.64
C ASP A 240 6.77 6.84 -9.53
N PHE A 241 7.13 6.59 -8.27
CA PHE A 241 6.65 7.42 -7.16
C PHE A 241 7.00 8.92 -7.33
N PRO A 242 8.23 9.30 -7.75
CA PRO A 242 8.52 10.70 -8.08
C PRO A 242 7.55 11.33 -9.08
N ALA A 243 7.16 10.62 -10.14
CA ALA A 243 6.16 11.12 -11.09
C ALA A 243 4.78 11.33 -10.43
N LEU A 244 4.33 10.40 -9.57
CA LEU A 244 3.08 10.53 -8.83
C LEU A 244 3.11 11.73 -7.86
N ILE A 245 4.23 11.91 -7.15
CA ILE A 245 4.44 13.03 -6.22
C ILE A 245 4.41 14.37 -6.96
N VAL A 246 5.11 14.49 -8.09
CA VAL A 246 5.09 15.71 -8.93
C VAL A 246 3.67 16.00 -9.43
N HIS A 247 2.94 14.96 -9.86
CA HIS A 247 1.55 15.12 -10.29
C HIS A 247 0.67 15.63 -9.12
N ALA A 248 0.77 15.03 -7.94
CA ALA A 248 0.01 15.44 -6.75
C ALA A 248 0.37 16.85 -6.27
N ALA A 249 1.64 17.24 -6.38
CA ALA A 249 2.15 18.54 -5.94
C ALA A 249 1.95 19.66 -6.98
N LYS A 250 1.38 19.37 -8.16
CA LYS A 250 1.25 20.34 -9.26
C LYS A 250 0.60 21.66 -8.86
N THR A 251 -0.43 21.61 -8.01
CA THR A 251 -1.20 22.79 -7.60
C THR A 251 -1.43 22.89 -6.09
N ARG A 252 -0.66 22.14 -5.29
CA ARG A 252 -0.68 22.19 -3.83
C ARG A 252 0.66 21.70 -3.28
N PRO A 253 1.09 22.15 -2.09
CA PRO A 253 2.15 21.46 -1.36
C PRO A 253 1.63 20.11 -0.83
N LEU A 254 2.55 19.20 -0.51
CA LEU A 254 2.27 18.00 0.27
C LEU A 254 3.02 18.14 1.60
N ALA A 255 2.31 18.03 2.72
CA ALA A 255 2.94 18.12 4.03
C ALA A 255 3.62 16.80 4.41
N ALA A 256 4.66 16.88 5.24
CA ALA A 256 5.33 15.73 5.83
C ALA A 256 4.31 14.72 6.44
N GLY A 257 4.47 13.45 6.10
CA GLY A 257 3.50 12.41 6.45
C GLY A 257 2.39 12.19 5.42
N THR A 258 2.39 12.92 4.30
CA THR A 258 1.56 12.58 3.14
C THR A 258 1.93 11.19 2.63
N ILE A 259 0.91 10.36 2.42
CA ILE A 259 1.04 9.00 1.86
C ILE A 259 0.65 9.04 0.39
N ILE A 260 1.54 8.55 -0.49
CA ILE A 260 1.30 8.39 -1.93
C ILE A 260 1.31 6.91 -2.29
N GLY A 261 0.20 6.43 -2.83
CA GLY A 261 0.02 5.04 -3.24
C GLY A 261 0.34 4.80 -4.71
N SER A 262 0.79 3.60 -5.03
CA SER A 262 1.08 3.24 -6.41
C SER A 262 -0.18 2.96 -7.23
N GLY A 263 -1.30 2.65 -6.60
CA GLY A 263 -2.36 1.87 -7.23
C GLY A 263 -1.97 0.39 -7.34
N THR A 264 -2.98 -0.43 -7.59
CA THR A 264 -2.89 -1.89 -7.63
C THR A 264 -1.77 -2.40 -8.54
N VAL A 265 -0.85 -3.20 -7.99
CA VAL A 265 0.27 -3.77 -8.75
C VAL A 265 -0.25 -4.75 -9.80
N SER A 266 0.06 -4.50 -11.07
CA SER A 266 -0.46 -5.28 -12.20
C SER A 266 0.63 -5.53 -13.23
N ASN A 267 0.75 -6.77 -13.71
CA ASN A 267 1.73 -7.16 -14.72
C ASN A 267 1.06 -7.81 -15.93
N LYS A 268 1.54 -7.48 -17.11
CA LYS A 268 1.19 -8.14 -18.37
C LYS A 268 1.91 -9.47 -18.51
N LEU A 269 1.39 -10.34 -19.37
CA LEU A 269 2.09 -11.55 -19.81
C LEU A 269 2.14 -11.59 -21.33
N ASN A 270 3.35 -11.54 -21.91
CA ASN A 270 3.57 -11.55 -23.36
C ASN A 270 2.74 -10.49 -24.13
N GLY A 271 2.59 -9.29 -23.55
CA GLY A 271 1.82 -8.18 -24.13
C GLY A 271 0.29 -8.29 -23.97
N GLY A 272 -0.21 -9.41 -23.43
CA GLY A 272 -1.61 -9.62 -23.09
C GLY A 272 -1.90 -9.52 -21.59
N PRO A 273 -3.15 -9.82 -21.18
CA PRO A 273 -3.51 -9.90 -19.77
C PRO A 273 -2.63 -10.91 -19.01
N GLY A 274 -2.48 -10.67 -17.70
CA GLY A 274 -1.85 -11.62 -16.80
C GLY A 274 -2.58 -12.97 -16.75
N LYS A 275 -1.97 -13.97 -16.12
CA LYS A 275 -2.58 -15.27 -15.86
C LYS A 275 -2.59 -15.56 -14.36
N PRO A 276 -3.54 -16.37 -13.86
CA PRO A 276 -3.54 -16.81 -12.47
C PRO A 276 -2.24 -17.55 -12.12
N VAL A 277 -1.83 -17.51 -10.84
CA VAL A 277 -0.65 -18.25 -10.36
C VAL A 277 -0.77 -19.75 -10.64
N SER A 278 -1.98 -20.32 -10.48
CA SER A 278 -2.28 -21.72 -10.77
C SER A 278 -2.11 -22.11 -12.25
N ALA A 279 -2.10 -21.13 -13.16
CA ALA A 279 -1.87 -21.32 -14.59
C ALA A 279 -0.45 -20.87 -15.03
N GLY A 280 0.48 -20.72 -14.07
CA GLY A 280 1.87 -20.34 -14.32
C GLY A 280 2.10 -18.85 -14.59
N GLY A 281 1.12 -17.98 -14.32
CA GLY A 281 1.27 -16.53 -14.40
C GLY A 281 1.71 -15.88 -13.10
N ALA A 282 1.85 -14.55 -13.13
CA ALA A 282 2.15 -13.76 -11.94
C ALA A 282 0.93 -13.55 -11.04
N GLY A 283 -0.28 -13.96 -11.42
CA GLY A 283 -1.50 -13.69 -10.66
C GLY A 283 -1.88 -12.21 -10.65
N TYR A 284 -2.69 -11.83 -9.67
CA TYR A 284 -3.32 -10.50 -9.63
C TYR A 284 -3.28 -9.92 -8.21
N SER A 285 -3.33 -8.60 -8.12
CA SER A 285 -3.32 -7.90 -6.83
C SER A 285 -4.72 -7.49 -6.36
N CYS A 286 -5.77 -7.78 -7.13
CA CYS A 286 -7.18 -7.62 -6.77
C CYS A 286 -8.08 -8.63 -7.49
N ILE A 287 -9.25 -8.95 -6.92
CA ILE A 287 -10.22 -9.86 -7.55
C ILE A 287 -10.86 -9.22 -8.77
N ALA A 288 -11.05 -7.90 -8.77
CA ALA A 288 -11.60 -7.19 -9.91
C ALA A 288 -10.81 -7.45 -11.20
N GLU A 289 -9.48 -7.47 -11.15
CA GLU A 289 -8.65 -7.73 -12.34
C GLU A 289 -8.89 -9.12 -12.92
N LEU A 290 -8.92 -10.16 -12.08
CA LEU A 290 -9.29 -11.52 -12.50
C LEU A 290 -10.68 -11.54 -13.13
N ARG A 291 -11.66 -10.91 -12.49
CA ARG A 291 -13.04 -10.83 -13.01
C ARG A 291 -13.12 -10.11 -14.36
N MET A 292 -12.30 -9.08 -14.60
CA MET A 292 -12.23 -8.39 -15.90
C MET A 292 -11.68 -9.33 -16.97
N ILE A 293 -10.66 -10.12 -16.66
CA ILE A 293 -10.09 -11.11 -17.58
C ILE A 293 -11.10 -12.21 -17.89
N GLU A 294 -11.79 -12.75 -16.88
CA GLU A 294 -12.87 -13.72 -17.07
C GLU A 294 -13.98 -13.19 -17.98
N THR A 295 -14.33 -11.91 -17.84
CA THR A 295 -15.31 -11.24 -18.69
C THR A 295 -14.81 -11.11 -20.13
N ILE A 296 -13.54 -10.73 -20.34
CA ILE A 296 -12.93 -10.64 -21.67
C ILE A 296 -12.85 -12.01 -22.35
N GLU A 297 -12.50 -13.06 -21.61
CA GLU A 297 -12.29 -14.41 -22.18
C GLU A 297 -13.57 -15.22 -22.32
N SER A 298 -14.53 -15.05 -21.40
CA SER A 298 -15.72 -15.91 -21.32
C SER A 298 -17.06 -15.17 -21.24
N GLY A 299 -17.06 -13.84 -21.34
CA GLY A 299 -18.27 -13.01 -21.40
C GLY A 299 -18.87 -12.62 -20.05
N GLU A 300 -18.48 -13.29 -18.96
CA GLU A 300 -18.96 -12.99 -17.61
C GLU A 300 -17.90 -13.28 -16.53
N PRO A 301 -17.93 -12.58 -15.39
CA PRO A 301 -17.06 -12.88 -14.27
C PRO A 301 -17.57 -14.10 -13.49
N LYS A 302 -16.66 -15.01 -13.12
CA LYS A 302 -16.94 -16.25 -12.39
C LYS A 302 -16.47 -16.21 -10.95
N THR A 303 -15.31 -15.60 -10.70
CA THR A 303 -14.72 -15.55 -9.36
C THR A 303 -15.51 -14.57 -8.48
N PRO A 304 -16.06 -14.98 -7.33
CA PRO A 304 -16.77 -14.07 -6.43
C PRO A 304 -15.80 -13.07 -5.78
N PHE A 305 -16.31 -11.90 -5.39
CA PHE A 305 -15.62 -11.00 -4.45
C PHE A 305 -15.57 -11.62 -3.04
N LEU A 306 -14.81 -10.98 -2.15
CA LEU A 306 -14.60 -11.46 -0.78
C LEU A 306 -15.92 -11.59 -0.02
N ARG A 307 -16.00 -12.64 0.79
CA ARG A 307 -17.11 -13.00 1.67
C ARG A 307 -16.66 -12.97 3.13
N PHE A 308 -17.59 -12.86 4.06
CA PHE A 308 -17.33 -13.01 5.47
C PHE A 308 -16.68 -14.36 5.74
N GLY A 309 -15.55 -14.33 6.44
CA GLY A 309 -14.73 -15.51 6.69
C GLY A 309 -13.52 -15.64 5.76
N ASP A 310 -13.50 -14.96 4.61
CA ASP A 310 -12.32 -14.94 3.74
C ASP A 310 -11.16 -14.22 4.42
N THR A 311 -9.94 -14.67 4.13
CA THR A 311 -8.70 -14.06 4.63
C THR A 311 -7.84 -13.60 3.46
N VAL A 312 -7.37 -12.36 3.54
CA VAL A 312 -6.41 -11.76 2.60
C VAL A 312 -5.08 -11.59 3.34
N ARG A 313 -3.97 -11.99 2.70
CA ARG A 313 -2.62 -11.74 3.20
C ARG A 313 -1.79 -11.03 2.13
N ILE A 314 -1.15 -9.92 2.48
CA ILE A 314 -0.28 -9.14 1.60
C ILE A 314 1.07 -8.96 2.29
N GLU A 315 2.14 -9.40 1.64
CA GLU A 315 3.51 -9.21 2.11
C GLU A 315 4.49 -9.05 0.93
N MET A 316 5.72 -8.64 1.22
CA MET A 316 6.81 -8.62 0.25
C MET A 316 8.07 -9.16 0.90
N LYS A 317 8.76 -10.03 0.17
CA LYS A 317 9.99 -10.68 0.63
C LYS A 317 11.20 -10.19 -0.14
N ASP A 318 12.32 -10.10 0.54
CA ASP A 318 13.62 -9.85 -0.11
C ASP A 318 14.06 -11.05 -0.96
N LYS A 319 15.19 -10.92 -1.64
CA LYS A 319 15.76 -11.99 -2.49
C LYS A 319 16.19 -13.23 -1.68
N ALA A 320 16.37 -13.11 -0.36
CA ALA A 320 16.69 -14.22 0.53
C ALA A 320 15.43 -14.89 1.12
N GLY A 321 14.24 -14.35 0.85
CA GLY A 321 12.97 -14.87 1.33
C GLY A 321 12.51 -14.33 2.68
N HIS A 322 13.17 -13.32 3.23
CA HIS A 322 12.75 -12.68 4.49
C HIS A 322 11.69 -11.60 4.23
N SER A 323 10.70 -11.49 5.12
CA SER A 323 9.68 -10.43 5.01
C SER A 323 10.30 -9.06 5.28
N ILE A 324 10.02 -8.10 4.41
CA ILE A 324 10.57 -6.74 4.52
C ILE A 324 9.72 -5.91 5.47
N PHE A 325 8.40 -5.92 5.29
CA PHE A 325 7.45 -5.01 5.94
C PHE A 325 6.60 -5.67 7.03
N GLY A 326 6.76 -6.98 7.24
CA GLY A 326 5.73 -7.81 7.88
C GLY A 326 4.58 -8.07 6.91
N ALA A 327 3.46 -8.57 7.42
CA ALA A 327 2.30 -8.89 6.62
C ALA A 327 1.05 -8.14 7.08
N ILE A 328 0.33 -7.60 6.10
CA ILE A 328 -1.10 -7.34 6.23
C ILE A 328 -1.76 -8.71 6.16
N GLU A 329 -2.56 -9.08 7.15
CA GLU A 329 -3.31 -10.34 7.16
C GLU A 329 -4.65 -10.11 7.83
N GLN A 330 -5.70 -10.03 7.03
CA GLN A 330 -7.00 -9.53 7.45
C GLN A 330 -8.08 -10.53 7.09
N LYS A 331 -8.96 -10.80 8.06
CA LYS A 331 -10.19 -11.55 7.84
C LYS A 331 -11.33 -10.59 7.52
N VAL A 332 -12.19 -10.95 6.58
CA VAL A 332 -13.41 -10.19 6.29
C VAL A 332 -14.49 -10.59 7.30
N GLU A 333 -15.05 -9.61 7.99
CA GLU A 333 -16.04 -9.83 9.05
C GLU A 333 -17.27 -8.95 8.87
N ARG A 334 -18.41 -9.43 9.37
CA ARG A 334 -19.62 -8.64 9.41
C ARG A 334 -19.46 -7.53 10.45
N TYR A 335 -19.77 -6.30 10.05
CA TYR A 335 -19.94 -5.20 10.99
C TYR A 335 -21.31 -5.32 11.67
N GLU A 336 -21.29 -5.59 12.98
CA GLU A 336 -22.44 -5.52 13.86
C GLU A 336 -22.28 -4.21 14.65
N GLY A 337 -23.22 -3.28 14.46
CA GLY A 337 -23.12 -1.88 14.95
C GLY A 337 -22.79 -1.73 16.42
#